data_AF-A0A6A5SQJ1-F1
#
_entry.id   AF-A0A6A5SQJ1-F1
#
_cell.length_a   1.000
_cell.length_b   1.000
_cell.length_c   1.000
_cell.angle_alpha   90.00
_cell.angle_beta   90.00
_cell.angle_gamma   90.00
#
_symmetry.space_group_name_H-M   'P 1'
#
loop_
_entity.id
_entity.type
_entity.pdbx_description
1 polymer ?
#
loop_
_entity_poly.entity_id
_entity_poly.type
_entity_poly.pdbx_seq_one_letter_code
_entity_poly.pdbx_strand_id
1 'polypeptide(L)' 'MASTQEPPSTPRHRYLTRDERLQVQTLSQAGHTQVWIADHLRILRRQVGYAIASYQVTPKH' A
#
# COMPACT_ATOMS: atom_id res chain seq x y z
N MET A 1 -14.75 -36.72 18.16
CA MET A 1 -15.06 -35.34 17.73
C MET A 1 -13.73 -34.69 17.35
N ALA A 2 -13.45 -34.53 16.05
CA ALA A 2 -12.18 -33.97 15.59
C ALA A 2 -12.33 -32.45 15.40
N SER A 3 -11.53 -31.68 16.14
CA SER A 3 -11.50 -30.22 16.01
C SER A 3 -10.60 -29.85 14.83
N THR A 4 -11.16 -29.20 13.81
CA THR A 4 -10.42 -28.68 12.66
C THR A 4 -9.65 -27.44 13.11
N GLN A 5 -8.35 -27.60 13.36
CA GLN A 5 -7.45 -26.50 13.67
C GLN A 5 -7.10 -25.76 12.37
N GLU A 6 -7.64 -24.56 12.18
CA GLU A 6 -7.28 -23.71 11.03
C GLU A 6 -5.80 -23.31 11.12
N PRO A 7 -5.03 -23.39 10.01
CA PRO A 7 -3.63 -23.02 10.03
C PRO A 7 -3.46 -21.52 10.29
N PRO A 8 -2.40 -21.09 11.00
CA PRO A 8 -2.16 -19.67 11.25
C PRO A 8 -1.96 -18.96 9.89
N SER A 9 -2.88 -18.05 9.56
CA SER A 9 -2.73 -17.15 8.41
C SER A 9 -1.54 -16.22 8.68
N THR A 10 -0.38 -16.59 8.15
CA THR A 10 0.76 -15.69 8.07
C THR A 10 0.34 -14.43 7.31
N PRO A 11 0.71 -13.21 7.76
CA PRO A 11 0.34 -11.98 7.07
C PRO A 11 0.98 -11.99 5.69
N ARG A 12 0.20 -12.36 4.66
CA ARG A 12 0.65 -12.32 3.26
C ARG A 12 0.98 -10.86 2.94
N HIS A 13 2.25 -10.61 2.62
CA HIS A 13 2.74 -9.30 2.22
C HIS A 13 2.04 -8.90 0.92
N ARG A 14 0.93 -8.15 1.00
CA ARG A 14 0.18 -7.68 -0.17
C ARG A 14 0.96 -6.53 -0.80
N TYR A 15 1.56 -6.76 -1.96
CA TYR A 15 2.16 -5.66 -2.72
C TYR A 15 1.08 -4.77 -3.31
N LEU A 16 1.35 -3.46 -3.39
CA LEU A 16 0.46 -2.52 -4.08
C LEU A 16 0.45 -2.83 -5.58
N THR A 17 -0.75 -2.90 -6.14
CA THR A 17 -0.95 -3.00 -7.60
C THR A 17 -0.49 -1.73 -8.29
N ARG A 18 -0.37 -1.77 -9.62
CA ARG A 18 -0.02 -0.58 -10.42
C ARG A 18 -1.03 0.55 -10.23
N ASP A 19 -2.32 0.23 -10.23
CA ASP A 19 -3.40 1.22 -10.07
C ASP A 19 -3.40 1.83 -8.67
N GLU A 20 -3.19 1.03 -7.62
CA GLU A 20 -3.07 1.53 -6.26
C GLU A 20 -1.88 2.49 -6.12
N ARG A 21 -0.74 2.19 -6.74
CA ARG A 21 0.42 3.11 -6.76
C ARG A 21 0.09 4.41 -7.49
N LEU A 22 -0.64 4.34 -8.60
CA LEU A 22 -1.06 5.52 -9.37
C LEU A 22 -2.03 6.39 -8.55
N GLN A 23 -2.97 5.78 -7.84
CA GLN A 23 -3.90 6.49 -6.95
C GLN A 23 -3.16 7.15 -5.78
N VAL A 24 -2.26 6.42 -5.11
CA VAL A 24 -1.40 6.98 -4.06
C VAL A 24 -0.63 8.20 -4.56
N GLN A 25 -0.04 8.11 -5.75
CA GLN A 25 0.74 9.20 -6.33
C GLN A 25 -0.14 10.42 -6.65
N THR A 26 -1.29 10.19 -7.28
CA THR A 26 -2.25 11.25 -7.63
C THR A 26 -2.73 11.97 -6.38
N LEU A 27 -3.12 11.23 -5.34
CA LEU A 27 -3.60 11.81 -4.08
C LEU A 27 -2.48 12.54 -3.33
N SER A 28 -1.25 12.02 -3.36
CA SER A 28 -0.10 12.71 -2.78
C SER A 28 0.21 14.02 -3.50
N GLN A 29 0.12 14.05 -4.83
CA GLN A 29 0.30 15.27 -5.63
C GLN A 29 -0.83 16.29 -5.42
N ALA A 30 -2.05 15.81 -5.14
CA ALA A 30 -3.18 16.64 -4.74
C ALA A 30 -3.06 17.20 -3.30
N GLY A 31 -1.99 16.86 -2.57
CA GLY A 31 -1.71 17.40 -1.23
C GLY A 31 -2.33 16.60 -0.08
N HIS A 32 -2.90 15.42 -0.32
CA HIS A 32 -3.41 14.57 0.74
C HIS A 32 -2.28 13.94 1.57
N THR A 33 -2.51 13.80 2.87
CA THR A 33 -1.52 13.21 3.78
C THR A 33 -1.47 11.68 3.62
N GLN A 34 -0.32 11.08 3.94
CA GLN A 34 -0.16 9.61 3.86
C GLN A 34 -1.17 8.84 4.71
N VAL A 35 -1.57 9.39 5.86
CA VAL A 35 -2.57 8.79 6.75
C VAL A 35 -3.92 8.75 6.05
N TRP A 36 -4.34 9.89 5.51
CA TRP A 36 -5.61 9.98 4.79
C TRP A 36 -5.65 9.05 3.57
N ILE A 37 -4.55 8.97 2.80
CA ILE A 37 -4.45 8.08 1.64
C ILE A 37 -4.53 6.60 2.05
N ALA A 38 -3.86 6.23 3.15
CA ALA A 38 -3.88 4.87 3.68
C ALA A 38 -5.30 4.45 4.08
N ASP A 39 -6.03 5.33 4.77
CA ASP A 39 -7.41 5.10 5.17
C ASP A 39 -8.36 5.05 3.97
N HIS A 40 -8.19 5.96 3.00
CA HIS A 40 -9.02 6.04 1.80
C HIS A 40 -8.88 4.80 0.91
N LEU A 41 -7.66 4.30 0.73
CA LEU A 41 -7.36 3.14 -0.12
C LEU A 41 -7.35 1.81 0.64
N ARG A 42 -7.54 1.84 1.96
CA ARG A 42 -7.46 0.66 2.85
C ARG A 42 -6.14 -0.11 2.69
N ILE A 43 -5.04 0.62 2.61
CA ILE A 43 -3.68 0.08 2.51
C ILE A 43 -2.83 0.55 3.69
N LEU A 44 -1.73 -0.13 3.97
CA LEU A 44 -0.90 0.24 5.12
C LEU A 44 -0.15 1.54 4.84
N ARG A 45 -0.10 2.44 5.83
CA ARG A 45 0.65 3.71 5.75
C ARG A 45 2.11 3.52 5.31
N ARG A 46 2.78 2.45 5.76
CA ARG A 46 4.14 2.11 5.31
C ARG A 46 4.23 1.90 3.80
N GLN A 47 3.21 1.29 3.20
CA GLN A 47 3.17 1.01 1.75
C GLN A 47 2.91 2.29 0.96
N VAL A 48 2.08 3.19 1.48
CA VAL A 48 1.91 4.55 0.93
C VAL A 48 3.24 5.29 0.91
N GLY A 49 3.98 5.26 2.04
CA GLY A 49 5.32 5.87 2.13
C GLY A 49 6.30 5.28 1.12
N TYR A 50 6.37 3.96 0.99
CA TYR A 50 7.21 3.30 -0.02
C TYR A 50 6.79 3.64 -1.45
N ALA A 51 5.50 3.71 -1.75
CA ALA A 51 5.01 4.06 -3.09
C ALA A 51 5.43 5.49 -3.49
N ILE A 52 5.20 6.46 -2.60
CA ILE A 52 5.59 7.87 -2.81
C ILE A 52 7.11 7.99 -2.98
N ALA A 53 7.89 7.35 -2.09
CA ALA A 53 9.35 7.38 -2.16
C ALA A 53 9.87 6.74 -3.45
N SER A 54 9.32 5.57 -3.83
CA SER A 54 9.74 4.86 -5.04
C SER A 54 9.47 5.62 -6.34
N TYR A 55 8.47 6.51 -6.36
CA TYR A 55 8.17 7.35 -7.52
C TYR A 55 9.13 8.54 -7.64
N GLN A 56 9.60 9.11 -6.52
CA GLN A 56 10.61 10.17 -6.55
C GLN A 56 11.97 9.67 -7.04
N VAL A 57 12.26 8.36 -6.88
CA VAL A 57 13.48 7.73 -7.38
C VAL A 57 13.27 7.28 -8.83
N THR A 58 13.56 8.19 -9.77
CA THR A 58 13.79 8.01 -11.23
C THR A 58 12.61 7.82 -12.19
N PRO A 59 12.67 8.53 -13.34
CA PRO A 59 13.32 7.95 -14.52
C PRO A 59 14.78 8.40 -14.67
N LYS A 60 15.66 7.44 -14.95
CA LYS A 60 16.96 7.71 -15.57
C LYS A 60 16.67 8.21 -16.99
N HIS A 61 17.19 9.39 -17.32
CA HIS A 61 17.27 9.88 -18.70
C HIS A 61 18.12 8.93 -19.56
#